data_AF-A0A1H2ZQX9-F1
#
_entry.id   AF-A0A1H2ZQX9-F1
#
_cell.length_a   1.000
_cell.length_b   1.000
_cell.length_c   1.000
_cell.angle_alpha   90.00
_cell.angle_beta   90.00
_cell.angle_gamma   90.00
#
_symmetry.space_group_name_H-M   'P 1'
#
loop_
_entity.id
_entity.type
_entity.pdbx_description
1 polymer ?
#
loop_
_entity_poly.entity_id
_entity_poly.type
_entity_poly.pdbx_seq_one_letter_code
_entity_poly.pdbx_strand_id
1 'polypeptide(L)'
;MSSKKLNAYRGPLSAAEIAAGMNAANANAYRLVEDAQALLAAGRCPSAASLAALSIEETGKVSILRQLATATSKEEVAAAWKSYRSHTRKNAQWLLPDLAMKGARKLEDLRPLFEEDAEHPFILDQVKQLGFYTDCLGNRHWSVPVEVIDEKLARGLVQITKLFVRKHETTAEEIELWIRH
;
A
#
# COMPACT_ATOMS: atom_id res chain seq x y z
N MET A 1 -29.78 -14.37 0.34
CA MET A 1 -29.89 -12.90 0.26
C MET A 1 -28.67 -12.37 -0.47
N SER A 2 -28.84 -11.69 -1.61
CA SER A 2 -27.72 -11.08 -2.32
C SER A 2 -27.13 -10.00 -1.40
N SER A 3 -25.89 -10.19 -0.95
CA SER A 3 -25.13 -9.15 -0.27
C SER A 3 -25.17 -7.90 -1.15
N LYS A 4 -25.88 -6.85 -0.70
CA LYS A 4 -25.85 -5.55 -1.37
C LYS A 4 -24.41 -5.07 -1.28
N LYS A 5 -23.64 -5.33 -2.34
CA LYS A 5 -22.27 -4.81 -2.49
C LYS A 5 -22.34 -3.30 -2.25
N LEU A 6 -21.40 -2.78 -1.48
CA LEU A 6 -21.24 -1.35 -1.25
C LEU A 6 -21.31 -0.62 -2.61
N ASN A 7 -22.14 0.43 -2.68
CA ASN A 7 -22.32 1.20 -3.91
C ASN A 7 -21.08 2.06 -4.17
N ALA A 8 -20.07 1.45 -4.79
CA ALA A 8 -18.79 2.07 -5.01
C ALA A 8 -18.85 3.09 -6.17
N TYR A 9 -18.42 4.33 -5.92
CA TYR A 9 -18.28 5.36 -6.94
C TYR A 9 -17.23 4.98 -8.00
N ARG A 10 -17.50 5.29 -9.27
CA ARG A 10 -16.63 4.89 -10.41
C ARG A 10 -16.44 5.99 -11.46
N GLY A 11 -16.90 7.21 -11.18
CA GLY A 11 -16.76 8.34 -12.09
C GLY A 11 -15.41 9.05 -11.95
N PRO A 12 -15.17 10.10 -12.76
CA PRO A 12 -14.04 10.99 -12.56
C PRO A 12 -14.19 11.78 -11.24
N LEU A 13 -13.10 12.37 -10.76
CA LEU A 13 -13.11 13.24 -9.59
C LEU A 13 -12.51 14.60 -9.97
N SER A 14 -13.02 15.66 -9.34
CA SER A 14 -12.41 16.99 -9.40
C SER A 14 -11.06 17.01 -8.66
N ALA A 15 -10.25 18.04 -8.91
CA ALA A 15 -8.97 18.23 -8.22
C ALA A 15 -9.13 18.26 -6.69
N ALA A 16 -10.18 18.92 -6.19
CA ALA A 16 -10.49 18.99 -4.76
C ALA A 16 -10.86 17.61 -4.17
N GLU A 17 -11.65 16.81 -4.89
CA GLU A 17 -12.02 15.45 -4.46
C GLU A 17 -10.81 14.50 -4.50
N ILE A 18 -9.92 14.65 -5.47
CA ILE A 18 -8.65 13.91 -5.53
C ILE A 18 -7.77 14.26 -4.33
N ALA A 19 -7.59 15.55 -4.03
CA ALA A 19 -6.81 16.00 -2.87
C ALA A 19 -7.40 15.44 -1.56
N ALA A 20 -8.73 15.52 -1.39
CA ALA A 20 -9.42 14.94 -0.24
C ALA A 20 -9.19 13.42 -0.14
N GLY A 21 -9.25 12.69 -1.25
CA GLY A 21 -8.96 11.26 -1.29
C GLY A 21 -7.52 10.92 -0.91
N MET A 22 -6.55 11.72 -1.37
CA MET A 22 -5.12 11.56 -1.03
C MET A 22 -4.89 11.81 0.46
N ASN A 23 -5.50 12.85 1.02
CA ASN A 23 -5.41 13.15 2.45
C ASN A 23 -6.06 12.05 3.29
N ALA A 24 -7.21 11.54 2.88
CA ALA A 24 -7.87 10.42 3.57
C ALA A 24 -7.01 9.14 3.56
N ALA A 25 -6.38 8.81 2.42
CA ALA A 25 -5.47 7.67 2.33
C ALA A 25 -4.23 7.84 3.22
N ASN A 26 -3.61 9.03 3.22
CA ASN A 26 -2.46 9.34 4.07
C ASN A 26 -2.81 9.30 5.56
N ALA A 27 -3.94 9.88 5.96
CA ALA A 27 -4.41 9.85 7.35
C ALA A 27 -4.66 8.42 7.82
N ASN A 28 -5.26 7.57 6.97
CA ASN A 28 -5.47 6.17 7.30
C ASN A 28 -4.14 5.40 7.40
N ALA A 29 -3.19 5.64 6.49
CA ALA A 29 -1.84 5.07 6.59
C ALA A 29 -1.16 5.48 7.91
N TYR A 30 -1.24 6.76 8.28
CA TYR A 30 -0.68 7.26 9.53
C TYR A 30 -1.26 6.57 10.76
N ARG A 31 -2.59 6.45 10.83
CA ARG A 31 -3.26 5.70 11.90
C ARG A 31 -2.79 4.24 11.95
N LEU A 32 -2.73 3.56 10.80
CA LEU A 32 -2.32 2.16 10.72
C LEU A 32 -0.88 1.93 11.20
N VAL A 33 0.05 2.83 10.89
CA VAL A 33 1.43 2.69 11.38
C VAL A 33 1.55 3.00 12.88
N GLU A 34 0.71 3.87 13.44
CA GLU A 34 0.64 4.07 14.89
C GLU A 34 0.09 2.84 15.60
N ASP A 35 -1.00 2.24 15.08
CA ASP A 35 -1.55 0.99 15.59
C ASP A 35 -0.51 -0.15 15.52
N ALA A 36 0.21 -0.26 14.41
CA ALA A 36 1.28 -1.24 14.23
C ALA A 36 2.41 -1.05 15.27
N GLN A 37 2.76 0.19 15.60
CA GLN A 37 3.76 0.49 16.63
C GLN A 37 3.30 0.07 18.02
N ALA A 38 2.05 0.35 18.37
CA ALA A 38 1.48 -0.03 19.65
C ALA A 38 1.46 -1.56 19.81
N LEU A 39 1.07 -2.28 18.75
CA LEU A 39 1.09 -3.74 18.74
C LEU A 39 2.49 -4.32 18.85
N LEU A 40 3.47 -3.74 18.14
CA LEU A 40 4.86 -4.16 18.22
C LEU A 40 5.41 -3.97 19.64
N ALA A 41 5.12 -2.83 20.27
CA ALA A 41 5.51 -2.56 21.66
C ALA A 41 4.89 -3.55 22.65
N ALA A 42 3.70 -4.06 22.36
CA ALA A 42 3.03 -5.11 23.12
C ALA A 42 3.45 -6.54 22.74
N GLY A 43 4.45 -6.72 21.87
CA GLY A 43 4.93 -8.04 21.41
C GLY A 43 3.96 -8.77 20.47
N ARG A 44 2.96 -8.07 19.90
CA ARG A 44 1.99 -8.63 18.94
C ARG A 44 2.53 -8.55 17.51
N CYS A 45 3.66 -9.21 17.27
CA CYS A 45 4.45 -9.11 16.03
C CYS A 45 3.65 -9.44 14.75
N PRO A 46 2.85 -10.52 14.67
CA PRO A 46 2.13 -10.84 13.44
C PRO A 46 1.14 -9.74 13.04
N SER A 47 0.33 -9.28 13.99
CA SER A 47 -0.62 -8.20 13.75
C SER A 47 0.06 -6.86 13.47
N ALA A 48 1.17 -6.56 14.14
CA ALA A 48 1.97 -5.37 13.86
C ALA A 48 2.49 -5.35 12.42
N ALA A 49 3.05 -6.48 11.95
CA ALA A 49 3.53 -6.63 10.59
C ALA A 49 2.41 -6.46 9.55
N SER A 50 1.25 -7.08 9.79
CA SER A 50 0.10 -6.97 8.87
C SER A 50 -0.48 -5.55 8.80
N LEU A 51 -0.55 -4.82 9.93
CA LEU A 51 -0.98 -3.42 9.93
C LEU A 51 0.03 -2.51 9.24
N ALA A 52 1.34 -2.76 9.42
CA ALA A 52 2.38 -2.04 8.67
C ALA A 52 2.25 -2.27 7.16
N ALA A 53 2.03 -3.52 6.73
CA ALA A 53 1.79 -3.86 5.33
C ALA A 53 0.54 -3.14 4.76
N LEU A 54 -0.57 -3.10 5.52
CA LEU A 54 -1.76 -2.34 5.14
C LEU A 54 -1.49 -0.83 5.05
N SER A 55 -0.70 -0.28 5.97
CA SER A 55 -0.33 1.14 5.90
C SER A 55 0.44 1.46 4.62
N ILE A 56 1.37 0.59 4.20
CA ILE A 56 2.10 0.75 2.94
C ILE A 56 1.10 0.74 1.75
N GLU A 57 0.14 -0.18 1.74
CA GLU A 57 -0.94 -0.22 0.73
C GLU A 57 -1.75 1.08 0.65
N GLU A 58 -2.05 1.69 1.80
CA GLU A 58 -2.79 2.96 1.84
C GLU A 58 -1.96 4.11 1.25
N THR A 59 -0.65 4.17 1.54
CA THR A 59 0.23 5.19 0.91
C THR A 59 0.29 5.02 -0.61
N GLY A 60 0.25 3.79 -1.12
CA GLY A 60 0.24 3.50 -2.56
C GLY A 60 -1.01 4.00 -3.30
N LYS A 61 -2.11 4.30 -2.60
CA LYS A 61 -3.33 4.86 -3.23
C LYS A 61 -3.13 6.28 -3.78
N VAL A 62 -2.17 7.02 -3.23
CA VAL A 62 -1.88 8.40 -3.62
C VAL A 62 -1.45 8.50 -5.10
N SER A 63 -0.62 7.57 -5.56
CA SER A 63 -0.18 7.54 -6.97
C SER A 63 -1.33 7.24 -7.92
N ILE A 64 -2.26 6.38 -7.51
CA ILE A 64 -3.45 6.02 -8.31
C ILE A 64 -4.42 7.18 -8.40
N LEU A 65 -4.59 7.96 -7.32
CA LEU A 65 -5.42 9.15 -7.35
C LEU A 65 -4.84 10.23 -8.28
N ARG A 66 -3.51 10.37 -8.34
CA ARG A 66 -2.85 11.22 -9.35
C ARG A 66 -3.11 10.73 -10.78
N GLN A 67 -3.06 9.42 -11.03
CA GLN A 67 -3.43 8.86 -12.33
C GLN A 67 -4.90 9.12 -12.68
N LEU A 68 -5.80 9.02 -11.70
CA LEU A 68 -7.22 9.32 -11.88
C LEU A 68 -7.45 10.80 -12.23
N ALA A 69 -6.66 11.71 -11.66
CA ALA A 69 -6.74 13.14 -11.92
C ALA A 69 -6.41 13.50 -13.39
N THR A 70 -5.52 12.74 -14.04
CA THR A 70 -5.09 12.96 -15.43
C THR A 70 -5.81 12.05 -16.43
N ALA A 71 -6.79 11.25 -15.99
CA ALA A 71 -7.51 10.33 -16.87
C ALA A 71 -8.42 11.10 -17.84
N THR A 72 -8.31 10.81 -19.13
CA THR A 72 -9.04 11.48 -20.22
C THR A 72 -10.16 10.64 -20.80
N SER A 73 -10.18 9.33 -20.51
CA SER A 73 -11.20 8.39 -21.00
C SER A 73 -11.93 7.65 -19.87
N LYS A 74 -13.11 7.10 -20.19
CA LYS A 74 -13.88 6.29 -19.24
C LYS A 74 -13.15 4.99 -18.88
N GLU A 75 -12.40 4.45 -19.83
CA GLU A 75 -11.59 3.25 -19.71
C GLU A 75 -10.44 3.48 -18.70
N GLU A 76 -9.74 4.61 -18.80
CA GLU A 76 -8.70 5.02 -17.84
C GLU A 76 -9.26 5.23 -16.44
N VAL A 77 -10.39 5.93 -16.31
CA VAL A 77 -11.08 6.12 -15.03
C VAL A 77 -11.46 4.78 -14.41
N ALA A 78 -12.03 3.87 -15.19
CA ALA A 78 -12.40 2.53 -14.72
C ALA A 78 -11.16 1.71 -14.31
N ALA A 79 -10.07 1.79 -15.06
CA ALA A 79 -8.81 1.13 -14.74
C ALA A 79 -8.20 1.67 -13.43
N ALA A 80 -8.16 3.00 -13.25
CA ALA A 80 -7.68 3.63 -12.02
C ALA A 80 -8.52 3.20 -10.81
N TRP A 81 -9.84 3.17 -10.94
CA TRP A 81 -10.74 2.70 -9.87
C TRP A 81 -10.62 1.21 -9.55
N LYS A 82 -10.32 0.37 -10.56
CA LYS A 82 -10.00 -1.04 -10.37
C LYS A 82 -8.68 -1.18 -9.61
N SER A 83 -7.65 -0.45 -10.04
CA SER A 83 -6.35 -0.38 -9.36
C SER A 83 -6.53 0.09 -7.93
N TYR A 84 -7.23 1.19 -7.66
CA TYR A 84 -7.48 1.76 -6.33
C TYR A 84 -8.06 0.74 -5.33
N ARG A 85 -8.81 -0.26 -5.82
CA ARG A 85 -9.42 -1.31 -4.99
C ARG A 85 -8.66 -2.63 -4.99
N SER A 86 -7.76 -2.85 -5.94
CA SER A 86 -6.92 -4.04 -5.97
C SER A 86 -5.71 -3.87 -5.04
N HIS A 87 -5.47 -4.82 -4.14
CA HIS A 87 -4.36 -4.74 -3.17
C HIS A 87 -3.01 -5.17 -3.76
N THR A 88 -3.02 -5.90 -4.88
CA THR A 88 -1.86 -6.64 -5.43
C THR A 88 -0.95 -5.87 -6.38
N ARG A 89 -1.16 -4.56 -6.62
CA ARG A 89 -0.43 -3.85 -7.70
C ARG A 89 0.15 -2.50 -7.32
N LYS A 90 0.01 -2.09 -6.06
CA LYS A 90 0.13 -0.67 -5.67
C LYS A 90 1.48 -0.24 -5.13
N ASN A 91 2.35 -1.18 -4.75
CA ASN A 91 3.34 -0.84 -3.73
C ASN A 91 4.80 -1.07 -4.12
N ALA A 92 5.17 -1.36 -5.37
CA ALA A 92 6.56 -1.69 -5.70
C ALA A 92 7.60 -0.66 -5.15
N GLN A 93 7.17 0.60 -4.98
CA GLN A 93 7.93 1.66 -4.31
C GLN A 93 8.37 1.36 -2.85
N TRP A 94 7.72 0.47 -2.11
CA TRP A 94 8.08 0.12 -0.72
C TRP A 94 9.47 -0.53 -0.60
N LEU A 95 9.96 -1.10 -1.70
CA LEU A 95 11.29 -1.71 -1.80
C LEU A 95 12.40 -0.70 -2.10
N LEU A 96 12.07 0.56 -2.40
CA LEU A 96 13.06 1.59 -2.69
C LEU A 96 14.14 1.74 -1.59
N PRO A 97 13.83 1.67 -0.28
CA PRO A 97 14.85 1.70 0.76
C PRO A 97 15.81 0.51 0.68
N ASP A 98 15.30 -0.69 0.44
CA ASP A 98 16.11 -1.91 0.29
C ASP A 98 17.00 -1.82 -0.96
N LEU A 99 16.45 -1.38 -2.10
CA LEU A 99 17.23 -1.14 -3.31
C LEU A 99 18.31 -0.08 -3.09
N ALA A 100 17.99 1.02 -2.41
CA ALA A 100 18.96 2.07 -2.08
C ALA A 100 20.07 1.56 -1.14
N MET A 101 19.74 0.71 -0.17
CA MET A 101 20.71 0.02 0.69
C MET A 101 21.59 -0.95 -0.11
N LYS A 102 21.02 -1.62 -1.12
CA LYS A 102 21.73 -2.49 -2.07
C LYS A 102 22.50 -1.74 -3.16
N GLY A 103 22.48 -0.39 -3.14
CA GLY A 103 23.30 0.44 -4.00
C GLY A 103 22.62 0.95 -5.28
N ALA A 104 21.29 0.85 -5.39
CA ALA A 104 20.55 1.53 -6.44
C ALA A 104 20.77 3.06 -6.32
N ARG A 105 21.19 3.69 -7.42
CA ARG A 105 21.50 5.13 -7.49
C ARG A 105 20.90 5.81 -8.71
N LYS A 106 20.41 5.05 -9.69
CA LYS A 106 19.84 5.55 -10.94
C LYS A 106 18.44 4.99 -11.18
N LEU A 107 17.67 5.66 -12.05
CA LEU A 107 16.31 5.24 -12.42
C LEU A 107 16.29 3.83 -13.05
N GLU A 108 17.34 3.49 -13.81
CA GLU A 108 17.53 2.15 -14.41
C GLU A 108 17.66 1.04 -13.35
N ASP A 109 18.20 1.35 -12.17
CA ASP A 109 18.30 0.41 -11.05
C ASP A 109 16.94 0.10 -10.41
N LEU A 110 15.91 0.90 -10.72
CA LEU A 110 14.54 0.70 -10.23
C LEU A 110 13.72 -0.19 -11.16
N ARG A 111 14.25 -0.56 -12.34
CA ARG A 111 13.56 -1.39 -13.33
C ARG A 111 12.98 -2.70 -12.74
N PRO A 112 13.67 -3.43 -11.84
CA PRO A 112 13.14 -4.65 -11.24
C PRO A 112 11.83 -4.46 -10.45
N LEU A 113 11.50 -3.22 -10.03
CA LEU A 113 10.23 -2.92 -9.35
C LEU A 113 9.02 -2.94 -10.29
N PHE A 114 9.25 -2.84 -11.60
CA PHE A 114 8.21 -2.66 -12.60
C PHE A 114 8.14 -3.82 -13.62
N GLU A 115 8.94 -4.87 -13.43
CA GLU A 115 8.87 -6.09 -14.22
C GLU A 115 7.55 -6.84 -13.91
N GLU A 116 6.86 -7.35 -14.93
CA GLU A 116 5.51 -7.93 -14.80
C GLU A 116 5.46 -9.18 -13.90
N ASP A 117 6.60 -9.85 -13.75
CA ASP A 117 6.84 -11.04 -12.91
C ASP A 117 7.46 -10.70 -11.55
N ALA A 118 7.63 -9.42 -11.22
CA ALA A 118 8.17 -9.01 -9.93
C ALA A 118 7.30 -9.56 -8.79
N GLU A 119 7.85 -10.44 -7.95
CA GLU A 119 7.16 -11.03 -6.79
C GLU A 119 6.77 -9.99 -5.71
N HIS A 120 7.31 -8.79 -5.85
CA HIS A 120 7.30 -7.70 -4.89
C HIS A 120 5.93 -7.20 -4.40
N PRO A 121 4.87 -7.10 -5.24
CA PRO A 121 3.54 -6.73 -4.78
C PRO A 121 2.85 -7.82 -3.94
N PHE A 122 3.26 -9.08 -4.09
CA PHE A 122 2.67 -10.22 -3.38
C PHE A 122 3.21 -10.35 -1.95
N ILE A 123 4.40 -9.83 -1.67
CA ILE A 123 5.04 -9.97 -0.36
C ILE A 123 4.19 -9.35 0.76
N LEU A 124 3.66 -8.14 0.56
CA LEU A 124 2.81 -7.48 1.58
C LEU A 124 1.49 -8.23 1.77
N ASP A 125 0.95 -8.81 0.70
CA ASP A 125 -0.26 -9.62 0.78
C ASP A 125 -0.02 -10.92 1.55
N GLN A 126 1.11 -11.59 1.29
CA GLN A 126 1.56 -12.75 2.05
C GLN A 126 1.81 -12.41 3.53
N VAL A 127 2.41 -11.27 3.85
CA VAL A 127 2.58 -10.82 5.25
C VAL A 127 1.22 -10.65 5.95
N LYS A 128 0.22 -10.07 5.28
CA LYS A 128 -1.12 -9.99 5.86
C LYS A 128 -1.75 -11.39 6.00
N GLN A 129 -1.59 -12.24 5.00
CA GLN A 129 -2.14 -13.60 5.01
C GLN A 129 -1.56 -14.41 6.18
N LEU A 130 -0.23 -14.46 6.27
CA LEU A 130 0.52 -15.16 7.31
C LEU A 130 0.32 -14.54 8.70
N GLY A 131 0.06 -13.23 8.78
CA GLY A 131 -0.08 -12.55 10.06
C GLY A 131 -1.48 -12.60 10.67
N PHE A 132 -2.52 -12.85 9.87
CA PHE A 132 -3.91 -12.95 10.35
C PHE A 132 -4.50 -14.35 10.30
N TYR A 133 -4.05 -15.20 9.38
CA TYR A 133 -4.67 -16.49 9.14
C TYR A 133 -3.69 -17.63 9.38
N THR A 134 -4.22 -18.72 9.91
CA THR A 134 -3.56 -20.02 9.84
C THR A 134 -3.89 -20.67 8.51
N ASP A 135 -2.94 -21.40 7.92
CA ASP A 135 -3.16 -22.13 6.67
C ASP A 135 -2.31 -23.42 6.63
N CYS A 136 -2.58 -24.33 5.70
CA CYS A 136 -1.80 -25.54 5.48
C CYS A 136 -1.03 -25.40 4.16
N LEU A 137 0.26 -25.08 4.25
CA LEU A 137 1.10 -24.67 3.13
C LEU A 137 2.13 -25.75 2.76
N GLY A 138 2.52 -25.76 1.48
CA GLY A 138 3.56 -26.65 0.96
C GLY A 138 3.28 -28.13 1.24
N ASN A 139 4.24 -28.83 1.87
CA ASN A 139 4.16 -30.25 2.21
C ASN A 139 3.31 -30.52 3.48
N ARG A 140 2.10 -29.94 3.55
CA ARG A 140 1.15 -30.09 4.67
C ARG A 140 1.64 -29.49 5.99
N HIS A 141 2.39 -28.39 5.93
CA HIS A 141 2.84 -27.67 7.12
C HIS A 141 1.80 -26.63 7.53
N TRP A 142 1.36 -26.68 8.79
CA TRP A 142 0.47 -25.66 9.34
C TRP A 142 1.25 -24.38 9.62
N SER A 143 0.91 -23.32 8.89
CA SER A 143 1.39 -21.98 9.15
C SER A 143 0.57 -21.39 10.30
N VAL A 144 1.28 -20.99 11.37
CA VAL A 144 0.70 -20.31 12.52
C VAL A 144 1.33 -18.91 12.62
N PRO A 145 0.55 -17.82 12.71
CA PRO A 145 1.08 -16.46 12.62
C PRO A 145 2.26 -16.15 13.55
N VAL A 146 2.20 -16.60 14.80
CA VAL A 146 3.25 -16.34 15.81
C VAL A 146 4.54 -17.11 15.56
N GLU A 147 4.51 -18.15 14.73
CA GLU A 147 5.68 -18.96 14.37
C GLU A 147 6.37 -18.44 13.11
N VAL A 148 5.61 -17.83 12.20
CA VAL A 148 6.10 -17.40 10.87
C VAL A 148 6.46 -15.92 10.78
N ILE A 149 5.88 -15.06 11.64
CA ILE A 149 6.23 -13.64 11.70
C ILE A 149 6.98 -13.35 13.01
N ASP A 150 8.29 -13.16 12.88
CA ASP A 150 9.14 -12.77 14.00
C ASP A 150 9.16 -11.25 14.26
N GLU A 151 9.74 -10.87 15.39
CA GLU A 151 9.86 -9.46 15.78
C GLU A 151 10.74 -8.67 14.81
N LYS A 152 11.76 -9.29 14.22
CA LYS A 152 12.69 -8.63 13.30
C LYS A 152 11.97 -8.16 12.04
N LEU A 153 11.16 -9.02 11.44
CA LEU A 153 10.33 -8.71 10.29
C LEU A 153 9.30 -7.62 10.64
N ALA A 154 8.57 -7.80 11.75
CA ALA A 154 7.57 -6.82 12.18
C ALA A 154 8.18 -5.43 12.42
N ARG A 155 9.33 -5.37 13.10
CA ARG A 155 10.08 -4.13 13.32
C ARG A 155 10.55 -3.51 12.02
N GLY A 156 11.10 -4.30 11.10
CA GLY A 156 11.53 -3.83 9.79
C GLY A 156 10.40 -3.18 9.00
N LEU A 157 9.25 -3.85 8.89
CA LEU A 157 8.07 -3.33 8.19
C LEU A 157 7.53 -2.05 8.82
N VAL A 158 7.45 -1.99 10.15
CA VAL A 158 7.03 -0.77 10.86
C VAL A 158 7.97 0.39 10.54
N GLN A 159 9.29 0.18 10.56
CA GLN A 159 10.25 1.24 10.26
C GLN A 159 10.17 1.70 8.79
N ILE A 160 10.08 0.77 7.84
CA ILE A 160 9.91 1.09 6.42
C ILE A 160 8.65 1.95 6.24
N THR A 161 7.54 1.55 6.86
CA THR A 161 6.27 2.28 6.76
C THR A 161 6.40 3.73 7.24
N LYS A 162 7.13 3.98 8.32
CA LYS A 162 7.35 5.36 8.82
C LYS A 162 8.07 6.26 7.81
N LEU A 163 8.85 5.70 6.89
CA LEU A 163 9.51 6.47 5.81
C LEU A 163 8.53 6.90 4.73
N PHE A 164 7.46 6.13 4.51
CA PHE A 164 6.49 6.35 3.44
C PHE A 164 5.30 7.21 3.85
N VAL A 165 4.91 7.15 5.12
CA VAL A 165 3.77 7.92 5.63
C VAL A 165 4.12 9.41 5.63
N ARG A 166 3.34 10.18 4.86
CA ARG A 166 3.52 11.62 4.73
C ARG A 166 2.64 12.36 5.74
N LYS A 167 3.19 13.41 6.35
CA LYS A 167 2.44 14.38 7.16
C LYS A 167 1.93 15.59 6.36
N HIS A 168 2.29 15.67 5.08
CA HIS A 168 1.90 16.77 4.21
C HIS A 168 0.42 16.64 3.79
N GLU A 169 -0.31 17.75 3.89
CA GLU A 169 -1.68 17.85 3.40
C GLU A 169 -1.64 18.29 1.93
N THR A 170 -2.20 17.45 1.05
CA THR A 170 -2.33 17.75 -0.37
C THR A 170 -3.47 18.74 -0.59
N THR A 171 -3.23 19.79 -1.37
CA THR A 171 -4.24 20.80 -1.70
C THR A 171 -4.82 20.61 -3.11
N ALA A 172 -5.94 21.25 -3.41
CA ALA A 172 -6.54 21.22 -4.74
C ALA A 172 -5.60 21.86 -5.79
N GLU A 173 -4.93 22.96 -5.44
CA GLU A 173 -4.01 23.68 -6.33
C GLU A 173 -2.82 22.80 -6.74
N GLU A 174 -2.28 22.00 -5.81
CA GLU A 174 -1.23 21.02 -6.14
C GLU A 174 -1.69 20.02 -7.20
N ILE A 175 -2.95 19.56 -7.11
CA ILE A 175 -3.53 18.63 -8.09
C ILE A 175 -3.82 19.34 -9.40
N GLU A 176 -4.30 20.57 -9.39
CA GLU A 176 -4.47 21.37 -10.61
C GLU A 176 -3.15 21.63 -11.33
N LEU A 177 -2.06 21.83 -10.59
CA LEU A 177 -0.72 21.93 -11.17
C LEU A 177 -0.28 20.59 -11.75
N TRP A 178 -0.53 19.48 -11.05
CA TRP A 178 -0.25 18.13 -11.53
C TRP A 178 -1.04 17.78 -12.81
N ILE A 179 -2.27 18.25 -12.95
CA ILE A 179 -3.07 18.04 -14.17
C ILE A 179 -2.50 18.83 -15.36
N ARG A 180 -1.86 19.98 -15.09
CA ARG A 180 -1.36 20.90 -16.13
C ARG A 180 0.02 20.55 -16.68
N HIS A 181 0.85 19.81 -15.93
CA HIS A 181 2.27 19.60 -16.21
C HIS A 181 2.66 18.13 -16.11
#